data_AF-A0A6A4GJE9-F1
#
_entry.id   AF-A0A6A4GJE9-F1
#
_cell.length_a   1.000
_cell.length_b   1.000
_cell.length_c   1.000
_cell.angle_alpha   90.00
_cell.angle_beta   90.00
_cell.angle_gamma   90.00
#
_symmetry.space_group_name_H-M   'P 1'
#
loop_
_entity.id
_entity.type
_entity.pdbx_description
1 polymer ?
#
loop_
_entity_poly.entity_id
_entity_poly.type
_entity_poly.pdbx_seq_one_letter_code
_entity_poly.pdbx_strand_id
1 'polypeptide(L)'
;MTFAHCPQPIQHCFDHNEIDKFRMIQYHTGMLISGSTALQFFDLMVYESSDLDLYVDTKHCSFLGEFLLRIGYQFQQFKHQRLGFHKALAETISGNRNELHIMRWMNGEFEEHFEDYKGNDIATLFNFMCAMDVIFAFHLTCVMNMISHSHAYSLYPRATFIDRIASRNIKF
;
A
#
# COMPACT_ATOMS: atom_id res chain seq x y z
N MET A 1 4.88 -3.06 -31.27
CA MET A 1 4.59 -2.17 -30.12
C MET A 1 5.35 -2.72 -28.94
N THR A 2 6.54 -2.18 -28.71
CA THR A 2 7.40 -2.53 -27.58
C THR A 2 6.80 -1.88 -26.34
N PHE A 3 6.33 -2.69 -25.39
CA PHE A 3 6.11 -2.22 -24.03
C PHE A 3 7.45 -1.70 -23.54
N ALA A 4 7.59 -0.38 -23.44
CA ALA A 4 8.73 0.22 -22.77
C ALA A 4 8.79 -0.42 -21.37
N HIS A 5 9.92 -1.05 -21.06
CA HIS A 5 10.27 -1.46 -19.71
C HIS A 5 10.30 -0.19 -18.86
N CYS A 6 9.16 0.23 -18.34
CA CYS A 6 9.08 1.14 -17.23
C CYS A 6 9.53 0.31 -16.03
N PRO A 7 10.73 0.55 -15.46
CA PRO A 7 11.15 -0.14 -14.26
C PRO A 7 10.10 0.18 -13.22
N GLN A 8 9.34 -0.84 -12.83
CA GLN A 8 8.34 -0.68 -11.79
C GLN A 8 9.09 -0.17 -10.54
N PRO A 9 8.53 0.79 -9.79
CA PRO A 9 9.18 1.36 -8.61
C PRO A 9 9.44 0.33 -7.50
N ILE A 10 9.04 -0.93 -7.69
CA ILE A 10 9.13 -2.05 -6.74
C ILE A 10 10.35 -2.96 -6.96
N GLN A 11 11.29 -2.61 -7.84
CA GLN A 11 12.49 -3.44 -8.11
C GLN A 11 13.40 -3.62 -6.89
N HIS A 12 13.30 -2.73 -5.90
CA HIS A 12 14.03 -2.85 -4.64
C HIS A 12 13.33 -3.79 -3.64
N CYS A 13 12.06 -4.14 -3.88
CA CYS A 13 11.24 -5.02 -3.04
C CYS A 13 11.26 -6.48 -3.48
N PHE A 14 11.44 -6.73 -4.79
CA PHE A 14 11.20 -8.03 -5.40
C PHE A 14 12.27 -8.38 -6.43
N ASP A 15 12.65 -9.65 -6.51
CA ASP A 15 13.44 -10.17 -7.62
C ASP A 15 12.61 -10.25 -8.94
N HIS A 16 13.25 -10.53 -10.07
CA HIS A 16 12.56 -10.59 -11.36
C HIS A 16 11.40 -11.61 -11.43
N ASN A 17 11.56 -12.79 -10.81
CA ASN A 17 10.52 -13.83 -10.80
C ASN A 17 9.37 -13.46 -9.85
N GLU A 18 9.68 -12.77 -8.77
CA GLU A 18 8.72 -12.25 -7.80
C GLU A 18 7.92 -11.11 -8.38
N ILE A 19 8.53 -10.21 -9.17
CA ILE A 19 7.84 -9.14 -9.89
C ILE A 19 6.78 -9.71 -10.83
N ASP A 20 7.10 -10.75 -11.62
CA ASP A 20 6.12 -11.34 -12.54
C ASP A 20 4.93 -11.94 -11.79
N LYS A 21 5.18 -12.64 -10.68
CA LYS A 21 4.12 -13.18 -9.82
C LYS A 21 3.30 -12.05 -9.18
N PHE A 22 3.95 -11.03 -8.67
CA PHE A 22 3.32 -9.85 -8.09
C PHE A 22 2.37 -9.18 -9.11
N ARG A 23 2.81 -9.01 -10.36
CA ARG A 23 1.98 -8.44 -11.43
C ARG A 23 0.79 -9.32 -11.78
N MET A 24 0.96 -10.64 -11.77
CA MET A 24 -0.16 -11.57 -11.95
C MET A 24 -1.16 -11.47 -10.80
N ILE A 25 -0.69 -11.37 -9.56
CA ILE A 25 -1.55 -11.15 -8.40
C ILE A 25 -2.30 -9.81 -8.55
N GLN A 26 -1.61 -8.74 -8.93
CA GLN A 26 -2.19 -7.43 -9.16
C GLN A 26 -3.31 -7.47 -10.22
N TYR A 27 -3.06 -8.16 -11.33
CA TYR A 27 -4.05 -8.36 -12.39
C TYR A 27 -5.29 -9.12 -11.91
N HIS A 28 -5.12 -10.22 -11.18
CA HIS A 28 -6.23 -11.07 -10.76
C HIS A 28 -7.04 -10.52 -9.58
N THR A 29 -6.41 -9.72 -8.72
CA THR A 29 -7.04 -9.24 -7.48
C THR A 29 -7.53 -7.80 -7.56
N GLY A 30 -7.08 -7.05 -8.56
CA GLY A 30 -7.29 -5.60 -8.63
C GLY A 30 -6.50 -4.83 -7.57
N MET A 31 -5.46 -5.43 -6.97
CA MET A 31 -4.59 -4.76 -6.00
C MET A 31 -3.99 -3.48 -6.56
N LEU A 32 -3.90 -2.46 -5.71
CA LEU A 32 -3.33 -1.16 -6.02
C LEU A 32 -2.08 -0.92 -5.19
N ILE A 33 -1.08 -0.31 -5.82
CA ILE A 33 0.04 0.34 -5.14
C ILE A 33 -0.35 1.80 -4.94
N SER A 34 -0.08 2.38 -3.77
CA SER A 34 -0.35 3.79 -3.47
C SER A 34 0.81 4.45 -2.73
N GLY A 35 0.55 5.57 -2.06
CA GLY A 35 1.49 6.19 -1.13
C GLY A 35 2.75 6.74 -1.80
N SER A 36 3.87 6.66 -1.09
CA SER A 36 5.16 7.19 -1.56
C SER A 36 5.67 6.43 -2.79
N THR A 37 5.42 5.12 -2.90
CA THR A 37 5.79 4.35 -4.11
C THR A 37 5.06 4.87 -5.36
N ALA A 38 3.77 5.19 -5.27
CA ALA A 38 3.04 5.79 -6.38
C ALA A 38 3.52 7.22 -6.69
N LEU A 39 3.90 7.99 -5.67
CA LEU A 39 4.51 9.31 -5.85
C LEU A 39 5.84 9.24 -6.60
N GLN A 40 6.74 8.32 -6.23
CA GLN A 40 8.02 8.12 -6.93
C GLN A 40 7.84 7.87 -8.42
N PHE A 41 6.86 7.03 -8.77
CA PHE A 41 6.53 6.71 -10.15
C PHE A 41 6.14 7.96 -10.97
N PHE A 42 5.31 8.84 -10.41
CA PHE A 42 4.85 10.03 -11.11
C PHE A 42 5.84 11.19 -11.06
N ASP A 43 6.55 11.37 -9.94
CA ASP A 43 7.51 12.47 -9.76
C ASP A 43 8.88 12.15 -10.39
N LEU A 44 9.11 10.90 -10.81
CA LEU A 44 10.39 10.41 -11.33
C LEU A 44 11.55 10.65 -10.35
N MET A 45 11.23 10.58 -9.05
CA MET A 45 12.16 10.77 -7.94
C MET A 45 12.30 9.47 -7.15
N VAL A 46 13.50 9.23 -6.61
CA VAL A 46 13.76 8.11 -5.71
C VAL A 46 13.67 8.62 -4.27
N TYR A 47 12.83 7.98 -3.46
CA TYR A 47 12.77 8.14 -2.02
C TYR A 47 13.38 6.89 -1.40
N GLU A 48 14.66 6.96 -1.02
CA GLU A 48 15.49 5.79 -0.64
C GLU A 48 14.94 4.98 0.55
N SER A 49 14.15 5.62 1.42
CA SER A 49 13.52 5.00 2.60
C SER A 49 12.02 4.74 2.42
N SER A 50 11.50 4.83 1.18
CA SER A 50 10.08 4.65 0.93
C SER A 50 9.64 3.21 1.12
N ASP A 51 8.59 3.04 1.89
CA ASP A 51 7.86 1.79 2.01
C ASP A 51 7.03 1.47 0.75
N LEU A 52 6.54 0.22 0.69
CA LEU A 52 5.62 -0.27 -0.32
C LEU A 52 4.21 -0.42 0.28
N ASP A 53 3.31 0.47 -0.12
CA ASP A 53 1.91 0.42 0.32
C ASP A 53 1.03 -0.36 -0.67
N LEU A 54 0.43 -1.46 -0.20
CA LEU A 54 -0.43 -2.33 -0.98
C LEU A 54 -1.88 -2.32 -0.47
N TYR A 55 -2.82 -2.12 -1.39
CA TYR A 55 -4.25 -2.08 -1.09
C TYR A 55 -4.98 -3.13 -1.92
N VAL A 56 -5.72 -4.01 -1.25
CA VAL A 56 -6.43 -5.11 -1.90
C VAL A 56 -7.74 -5.39 -1.19
N ASP A 57 -8.76 -5.81 -1.94
CA ASP A 57 -10.03 -6.27 -1.38
C ASP A 57 -9.80 -7.39 -0.34
N THR A 58 -10.52 -7.30 0.79
CA THR A 58 -10.41 -8.23 1.94
C THR A 58 -10.45 -9.70 1.52
N LYS A 59 -11.26 -10.06 0.50
CA LYS A 59 -11.38 -11.45 0.02
C LYS A 59 -10.09 -12.00 -0.61
N HIS A 60 -9.18 -11.11 -1.03
CA HIS A 60 -7.91 -11.45 -1.65
C HIS A 60 -6.71 -11.27 -0.70
N CYS A 61 -6.91 -10.72 0.50
CA CYS A 61 -5.83 -10.54 1.48
C CYS A 61 -5.13 -11.84 1.84
N SER A 62 -5.86 -12.96 1.96
CA SER A 62 -5.23 -14.27 2.20
C SER A 62 -4.21 -14.59 1.11
N PHE A 63 -4.59 -14.44 -0.15
CA PHE A 63 -3.75 -14.80 -1.28
C PHE A 63 -2.51 -13.90 -1.39
N LEU A 64 -2.69 -12.60 -1.21
CA LEU A 64 -1.58 -11.64 -1.22
C LEU A 64 -0.62 -11.87 -0.06
N GLY A 65 -1.13 -12.04 1.16
CA GLY A 65 -0.29 -12.25 2.34
C GLY A 65 0.47 -13.57 2.29
N GLU A 66 -0.15 -14.66 1.83
CA GLU A 66 0.56 -15.94 1.61
C GLU A 66 1.70 -15.80 0.60
N PHE A 67 1.48 -15.05 -0.49
CA PHE A 67 2.55 -14.78 -1.45
C PHE A 67 3.72 -14.06 -0.78
N LEU A 68 3.46 -13.02 0.01
CA LEU A 68 4.50 -12.21 0.66
C LEU A 68 5.25 -12.99 1.73
N LEU A 69 4.54 -13.76 2.57
CA LEU A 69 5.16 -14.68 3.53
C LEU A 69 6.07 -15.70 2.82
N ARG A 70 5.63 -16.24 1.68
CA ARG A 70 6.38 -17.23 0.91
C ARG A 70 7.68 -16.70 0.33
N ILE A 71 7.72 -15.41 -0.06
CA ILE A 71 8.92 -14.77 -0.60
C ILE A 71 9.79 -14.13 0.50
N GLY A 72 9.44 -14.33 1.77
CA GLY A 72 10.31 -13.99 2.91
C GLY A 72 9.89 -12.74 3.70
N TYR A 73 8.82 -12.06 3.33
CA TYR A 73 8.27 -10.99 4.16
C TYR A 73 7.74 -11.57 5.48
N GLN A 74 7.85 -10.80 6.55
CA GLN A 74 7.36 -11.18 7.86
C GLN A 74 6.12 -10.38 8.23
N PHE A 75 5.13 -11.07 8.79
CA PHE A 75 3.96 -10.39 9.34
C PHE A 75 4.32 -9.69 10.65
N GLN A 76 4.16 -8.36 10.66
CA GLN A 76 4.29 -7.55 11.86
C GLN A 76 2.90 -7.19 12.40
N GLN A 77 2.65 -7.57 13.66
CA GLN A 77 1.39 -7.25 14.34
C GLN A 77 1.43 -5.83 14.93
N PHE A 78 0.27 -5.18 15.03
CA PHE A 78 0.11 -3.96 15.82
C PHE A 78 0.32 -4.23 17.31
N LYS A 79 0.74 -3.21 18.09
CA LYS A 79 1.01 -3.33 19.54
C LYS A 79 -0.13 -3.97 20.35
N HIS A 80 -1.37 -3.83 19.89
CA HIS A 80 -2.57 -4.36 20.55
C HIS A 80 -3.21 -5.57 19.83
N GLN A 81 -2.71 -5.96 18.65
CA GLN A 81 -3.15 -7.18 17.98
C GLN A 81 -2.45 -8.40 18.57
N ARG A 82 -3.18 -9.53 18.69
CA ARG A 82 -2.61 -10.81 19.11
C ARG A 82 -2.58 -11.81 17.94
N LEU A 83 -1.40 -12.39 17.76
CA LEU A 83 -1.09 -13.65 17.04
C LEU A 83 -1.14 -13.56 15.50
N GLY A 84 -0.23 -14.33 14.86
CA GLY A 84 0.24 -14.15 13.47
C GLY A 84 -0.81 -14.14 12.35
N PHE A 85 -0.32 -13.84 11.13
CA PHE A 85 -1.09 -13.48 9.93
C PHE A 85 -2.49 -14.11 9.81
N HIS A 86 -2.60 -15.44 9.83
CA HIS A 86 -3.89 -16.12 9.66
C HIS A 86 -4.94 -15.78 10.72
N LYS A 87 -4.53 -15.56 11.98
CA LYS A 87 -5.46 -15.20 13.06
C LYS A 87 -5.92 -13.75 12.89
N ALA A 88 -5.00 -12.83 12.59
CA ALA A 88 -5.33 -11.44 12.28
C ALA A 88 -6.29 -11.33 11.07
N LEU A 89 -6.07 -12.13 10.04
CA LEU A 89 -6.93 -12.18 8.87
C LEU A 89 -8.32 -12.77 9.22
N ALA A 90 -8.37 -13.89 9.94
CA ALA A 90 -9.63 -14.51 10.34
C ALA A 90 -10.48 -13.58 11.22
N GLU A 91 -9.83 -12.83 12.12
CA GLU A 91 -10.46 -11.81 12.96
C GLU A 91 -11.05 -10.64 12.16
N THR A 92 -10.35 -10.23 11.10
CA THR A 92 -10.81 -9.17 10.19
C THR A 92 -12.00 -9.65 9.37
N ILE A 93 -11.95 -10.87 8.82
CA ILE A 93 -13.04 -11.45 8.02
C ILE A 93 -14.28 -11.75 8.87
N SER A 94 -14.09 -12.21 10.12
CA SER A 94 -15.20 -12.59 11.01
C SER A 94 -15.84 -11.40 11.73
N GLY A 95 -15.14 -10.27 11.84
CA GLY A 95 -15.68 -9.08 12.47
C GLY A 95 -16.54 -8.27 11.51
N ASN A 96 -17.65 -7.70 12.01
CA ASN A 96 -18.34 -6.55 11.40
C ASN A 96 -17.48 -5.27 11.49
N ARG A 97 -16.14 -5.42 11.45
CA ARG A 97 -15.12 -4.44 11.80
C ARG A 97 -14.76 -3.54 10.63
N ASN A 98 -15.09 -3.90 9.38
CA ASN A 98 -14.73 -3.09 8.22
C ASN A 98 -15.30 -1.67 8.31
N GLU A 99 -16.59 -1.47 8.60
CA GLU A 99 -17.16 -0.13 8.72
C GLU A 99 -16.65 0.63 9.95
N LEU A 100 -16.52 -0.04 11.11
CA LEU A 100 -16.05 0.59 12.35
C LEU A 100 -14.56 0.94 12.31
N HIS A 101 -13.71 0.14 11.66
CA HIS A 101 -12.30 0.49 11.43
C HIS A 101 -12.16 1.64 10.45
N ILE A 102 -12.88 1.61 9.32
CA ILE A 102 -12.90 2.73 8.37
C ILE A 102 -13.33 4.01 9.09
N MET A 103 -14.41 3.97 9.86
CA MET A 103 -14.90 5.12 10.61
C MET A 103 -13.89 5.62 11.65
N ARG A 104 -13.25 4.73 12.42
CA ARG A 104 -12.23 5.14 13.40
C ARG A 104 -10.97 5.71 12.74
N TRP A 105 -10.54 5.14 11.62
CA TRP A 105 -9.42 5.66 10.84
C TRP A 105 -9.74 7.01 10.18
N MET A 106 -10.91 7.13 9.53
CA MET A 106 -11.41 8.39 8.95
C MET A 106 -11.62 9.50 10.00
N ASN A 107 -11.99 9.13 11.22
CA ASN A 107 -12.17 10.06 12.34
C ASN A 107 -10.84 10.48 13.00
N GLY A 108 -9.69 10.01 12.49
CA GLY A 108 -8.38 10.31 13.09
C GLY A 108 -8.18 9.67 14.46
N GLU A 109 -9.02 8.70 14.87
CA GLU A 109 -8.83 7.95 16.12
C GLU A 109 -7.68 6.95 16.02
N PHE A 110 -7.29 6.60 14.79
CA PHE A 110 -6.02 5.94 14.49
C PHE A 110 -5.03 6.97 13.95
N GLU A 111 -4.47 7.81 14.83
CA GLU A 111 -3.11 8.32 14.63
C GLU A 111 -2.13 7.16 14.84
N GLU A 112 -2.11 6.19 13.90
CA GLU A 112 -0.98 5.27 13.83
C GLU A 112 0.21 6.09 13.33
N HIS A 113 0.94 6.65 14.28
CA HIS A 113 2.25 7.21 14.00
C HIS A 113 3.09 6.09 13.39
N PHE A 114 3.59 6.32 12.17
CA PHE A 114 4.60 5.50 11.48
C PHE A 114 5.83 5.17 12.37
N GLU A 115 5.98 5.83 13.51
CA GLU A 115 7.01 5.57 14.53
C GLU A 115 6.79 4.29 15.35
N ASP A 116 5.60 3.68 15.29
CA ASP A 116 5.31 2.44 16.02
C ASP A 116 5.84 1.17 15.32
N TYR A 117 6.36 1.30 14.10
CA TYR A 117 7.08 0.25 13.39
C TYR A 117 8.53 0.21 13.86
N LYS A 118 8.87 -0.76 14.72
CA LYS A 118 10.28 -1.13 14.94
C LYS A 118 10.72 -2.13 13.86
N GLY A 119 11.42 -1.67 12.84
CA GLY A 119 12.08 -2.53 11.85
C GLY A 119 12.90 -1.73 10.86
N ASN A 120 14.16 -2.11 10.66
CA ASN A 120 15.06 -1.53 9.65
C ASN A 120 14.79 -2.09 8.24
N ASP A 121 13.66 -2.74 8.01
CA ASP A 121 13.34 -3.44 6.77
C ASP A 121 11.93 -3.05 6.32
N ILE A 122 11.82 -2.57 5.08
CA ILE A 122 10.62 -2.20 4.29
C ILE A 122 9.31 -2.52 5.02
N ALA A 123 8.71 -1.53 5.69
CA ALA A 123 7.46 -1.69 6.42
C ALA A 123 6.32 -1.82 5.39
N THR A 124 5.95 -3.05 5.05
CA THR A 124 4.86 -3.31 4.11
C THR A 124 3.54 -3.22 4.85
N LEU A 125 2.83 -2.09 4.72
CA LEU A 125 1.50 -1.94 5.31
C LEU A 125 0.47 -2.72 4.49
N PHE A 126 -0.15 -3.73 5.11
CA PHE A 126 -1.31 -4.43 4.57
C PHE A 126 -2.60 -3.84 5.14
N ASN A 127 -3.31 -3.07 4.32
CA ASN A 127 -4.65 -2.60 4.67
C ASN A 127 -5.73 -3.56 4.13
N PHE A 128 -6.57 -4.09 5.03
CA PHE A 128 -7.55 -5.14 4.75
C PHE A 128 -8.92 -4.63 4.26
N MET A 129 -8.96 -3.53 3.50
CA MET A 129 -10.22 -2.85 3.14
C MET A 129 -10.35 -2.70 1.62
N CYS A 130 -11.55 -2.35 1.13
CA CYS A 130 -11.73 -1.99 -0.27
C CYS A 130 -10.70 -0.92 -0.66
N ALA A 131 -9.84 -1.25 -1.63
CA ALA A 131 -8.63 -0.48 -1.92
C ALA A 131 -8.94 1.01 -2.20
N MET A 132 -10.06 1.27 -2.86
CA MET A 132 -10.51 2.63 -3.20
C MET A 132 -10.98 3.41 -1.96
N ASP A 133 -11.71 2.76 -1.04
CA ASP A 133 -12.24 3.40 0.15
C ASP A 133 -11.11 3.90 1.06
N VAL A 134 -10.02 3.13 1.16
CA VAL A 134 -8.85 3.55 1.96
C VAL A 134 -8.17 4.74 1.32
N ILE A 135 -7.89 4.65 0.02
CA ILE A 135 -7.07 5.66 -0.64
C ILE A 135 -7.82 7.00 -0.75
N PHE A 136 -9.15 6.98 -0.95
CA PHE A 136 -9.95 8.20 -0.94
C PHE A 136 -10.11 8.84 0.43
N ALA A 137 -9.89 8.10 1.52
CA ALA A 137 -9.96 8.64 2.86
C ALA A 137 -8.61 9.14 3.42
N PHE A 138 -7.54 9.13 2.62
CA PHE A 138 -6.30 9.81 3.00
C PHE A 138 -6.51 11.31 3.26
N HIS A 139 -5.87 11.83 4.30
CA HIS A 139 -5.94 13.26 4.64
C HIS A 139 -5.12 14.17 3.71
N LEU A 140 -4.25 13.59 2.86
CA LEU A 140 -3.36 14.32 1.97
C LEU A 140 -3.54 13.87 0.52
N THR A 141 -3.88 14.82 -0.35
CA THR A 141 -4.16 14.55 -1.77
C THR A 141 -2.94 14.02 -2.53
N CYS A 142 -1.72 14.27 -2.05
CA CYS A 142 -0.49 13.77 -2.65
C CYS A 142 -0.31 12.26 -2.51
N VAL A 143 -0.94 11.60 -1.52
CA VAL A 143 -0.83 10.14 -1.38
C VAL A 143 -1.99 9.40 -2.06
N MET A 144 -2.92 10.11 -2.71
CA MET A 144 -4.05 9.52 -3.45
C MET A 144 -3.69 9.06 -4.87
N ASN A 145 -2.39 8.93 -5.17
CA ASN A 145 -1.92 8.40 -6.46
C ASN A 145 -1.93 6.87 -6.41
N MET A 146 -2.38 6.23 -7.49
CA MET A 146 -2.58 4.78 -7.53
C MET A 146 -1.88 4.18 -8.74
N ILE A 147 -1.35 2.97 -8.59
CA ILE A 147 -0.87 2.14 -9.69
C ILE A 147 -1.57 0.80 -9.64
N SER A 148 -2.31 0.50 -10.70
CA SER A 148 -2.93 -0.80 -10.97
C SER A 148 -2.05 -1.65 -11.89
N HIS A 149 -2.50 -2.87 -12.21
CA HIS A 149 -1.76 -3.76 -13.11
C HIS A 149 -1.50 -3.17 -14.52
N SER A 150 -2.31 -2.21 -14.97
CA SER A 150 -2.27 -1.66 -16.33
C SER A 150 -2.16 -0.14 -16.41
N HIS A 151 -2.59 0.58 -15.37
CA HIS A 151 -2.67 2.04 -15.39
C HIS A 151 -2.22 2.64 -14.07
N ALA A 152 -1.61 3.82 -14.15
CA ALA A 152 -1.36 4.68 -13.01
C ALA A 152 -2.33 5.88 -13.06
N TYR A 153 -2.89 6.26 -11.92
CA TYR A 153 -3.83 7.36 -11.76
C TYR A 153 -3.31 8.37 -10.75
N SER A 154 -3.44 9.65 -11.08
CA SER A 154 -3.27 10.74 -10.14
C SER A 154 -4.57 11.55 -10.12
N LEU A 155 -5.18 11.67 -8.94
CA LEU A 155 -6.45 12.40 -8.79
C LEU A 155 -6.23 13.92 -8.76
N TYR A 156 -5.08 14.37 -8.25
CA TYR A 156 -4.76 15.78 -8.06
C TYR A 156 -3.40 16.17 -8.67
N PRO A 157 -3.11 15.85 -9.95
CA PRO A 157 -1.77 15.89 -10.50
C PRO A 157 -1.15 17.30 -10.48
N ARG A 158 -1.95 18.35 -10.71
CA ARG A 158 -1.48 19.73 -10.65
C ARG A 158 -1.08 20.12 -9.22
N ALA A 159 -1.97 19.91 -8.25
CA ALA A 159 -1.73 20.28 -6.86
C ALA A 159 -0.56 19.48 -6.25
N THR A 160 -0.39 18.22 -6.66
CA THR A 160 0.65 17.31 -6.17
C THR A 160 2.02 17.56 -6.82
N PHE A 161 2.10 17.59 -8.15
CA PHE A 161 3.40 17.57 -8.85
C PHE A 161 3.85 18.94 -9.38
N ILE A 162 2.91 19.82 -9.72
CA ILE A 162 3.22 21.15 -10.27
C ILE A 162 3.35 22.17 -9.12
N ASP A 163 2.27 22.34 -8.36
CA ASP A 163 2.22 23.39 -7.34
C ASP A 163 2.84 22.93 -6.01
N ARG A 164 2.96 21.61 -5.83
CA ARG A 164 3.48 20.90 -4.65
C ARG A 164 2.86 21.37 -3.34
N ILE A 165 1.58 21.75 -3.35
CA ILE A 165 0.92 22.37 -2.19
C ILE A 165 0.72 21.34 -1.07
N ALA A 166 0.39 20.09 -1.44
CA ALA A 166 0.13 19.01 -0.49
C ALA A 166 1.42 18.35 0.06
N SER A 167 2.56 18.47 -0.63
CA SER A 167 3.82 17.79 -0.27
C SER A 167 4.87 18.70 0.39
N ARG A 168 4.63 20.02 0.49
CA ARG A 168 5.59 21.01 1.02
C ARG A 168 6.16 20.70 2.40
N ASN A 169 5.42 19.98 3.24
CA ASN A 169 5.80 19.65 4.61
C ASN A 169 6.01 18.15 4.85
N ILE A 170 5.97 17.31 3.81
CA ILE A 170 6.10 15.86 3.94
C ILE A 170 7.53 15.47 3.57
N LYS A 171 8.24 14.85 4.51
CA LYS A 171 9.49 14.13 4.23
C LYS A 171 9.14 12.66 4.15
N PHE A 172 9.40 12.06 2.99
CA PHE A 172 9.41 10.61 2.80
C PHE A 172 10.84 10.12 3.02
#